data_AF-A0A1U9JPS1-F1
#
_entry.id   AF-A0A1U9JPS1-F1
#
_cell.length_a   1.000
_cell.length_b   1.000
_cell.length_c   1.000
_cell.angle_alpha   90.00
_cell.angle_beta   90.00
_cell.angle_gamma   90.00
#
_symmetry.space_group_name_H-M   'P 1'
#
loop_
_entity.id
_entity.type
_entity.pdbx_description
1 polymer ?
#
loop_
_entity_poly.entity_id
_entity_poly.type
_entity_poly.pdbx_seq_one_letter_code
_entity_poly.pdbx_strand_id
1 'polypeptide(L)'
;MRDGRARISGEGWSFWGSLRGDAQPGRAATAMIRLERVRVADGPGDNHIALPLVTSMFLGDRWEYLFHPGHTRLRAYGERALGAGEHWLALPEQDVWIFPG
;
A
#
# COMPACT_ATOMS: atom_id res chain seq x y z
N MET A 1 -5.17 14.88 9.90
CA MET A 1 -5.44 13.83 10.91
C MET A 1 -6.93 13.87 11.23
N ARG A 2 -7.55 12.73 11.58
CA ARG A 2 -8.96 12.64 11.99
C ARG A 2 -9.18 11.40 12.85
N ASP A 3 -9.91 11.50 13.96
CA ASP A 3 -10.37 10.34 14.76
C ASP A 3 -9.32 9.25 15.02
N GLY A 4 -8.12 9.61 15.49
CA GLY A 4 -7.03 8.64 15.72
C GLY A 4 -6.39 8.09 14.44
N ARG A 5 -6.58 8.76 13.31
CA ARG A 5 -6.05 8.40 11.99
C ARG A 5 -5.22 9.51 11.39
N ALA A 6 -4.24 9.11 10.60
CA ALA A 6 -3.40 10.00 9.81
C ALA A 6 -3.49 9.64 8.32
N ARG A 7 -3.24 10.63 7.47
CA ARG A 7 -2.99 10.41 6.05
C ARG A 7 -1.49 10.55 5.84
N ILE A 8 -0.90 9.57 5.18
CA ILE A 8 0.49 9.59 4.76
C ILE A 8 0.52 9.72 3.23
N SER A 9 1.52 10.43 2.72
CA SER A 9 1.68 10.71 1.30
C SER A 9 3.14 10.69 0.91
N GLY A 10 3.39 10.34 -0.35
CA GLY A 10 4.69 10.42 -0.99
C GLY A 10 4.55 10.79 -2.46
N GLU A 11 5.48 10.36 -3.30
CA GLU A 11 5.50 10.66 -4.73
C GLU A 11 4.27 10.06 -5.45
N GLY A 12 3.25 10.88 -5.70
CA GLY A 12 2.06 10.50 -6.47
C GLY A 12 1.04 9.63 -5.73
N TRP A 13 1.33 9.19 -4.50
CA TRP A 13 0.45 8.33 -3.71
C TRP A 13 0.09 8.94 -2.35
N SER A 14 -1.07 8.57 -1.84
CA SER A 14 -1.48 8.88 -0.46
C SER A 14 -2.55 7.91 0.00
N PHE A 15 -2.55 7.59 1.29
CA PHE A 15 -3.57 6.75 1.91
C PHE A 15 -3.68 7.06 3.41
N TRP A 16 -4.81 6.69 4.00
CA TRP A 16 -5.12 6.77 5.41
C TRP A 16 -4.69 5.52 6.15
N GLY A 17 -4.41 5.68 7.45
CA GLY A 17 -4.16 4.58 8.37
C GLY A 17 -4.40 4.99 9.82
N SER A 18 -4.46 3.99 10.70
CA SER A 18 -4.55 4.19 12.14
C SER A 18 -3.25 4.79 12.67
N LEU A 19 -3.32 5.94 13.31
CA LEU A 19 -2.16 6.59 13.90
C LEU A 19 -1.76 5.86 15.19
N ARG A 20 -0.47 5.53 15.32
CA ARG A 20 0.12 4.88 16.49
C ARG A 20 1.13 5.82 17.14
N GLY A 21 0.63 6.65 18.06
CA GLY A 21 1.41 7.67 18.79
C GLY A 21 1.03 9.09 18.40
N ASP A 22 1.78 10.07 18.90
CA ASP A 22 1.56 11.48 18.62
C ASP A 22 2.34 11.91 17.38
N ALA A 23 1.64 12.32 16.35
CA ALA A 23 2.24 12.83 15.11
C ALA A 23 2.00 14.32 14.95
N GLN A 24 2.92 14.98 14.25
CA GLN A 24 2.75 16.36 13.78
C GLN A 24 2.64 16.36 12.25
N PRO A 25 1.66 17.06 11.67
CA PRO A 25 1.55 17.19 10.21
C PRO A 25 2.87 17.69 9.58
N GLY A 26 3.25 17.13 8.44
CA GLY A 26 4.46 17.52 7.70
C GLY A 26 5.77 16.91 8.23
N ARG A 27 5.74 16.12 9.30
CA ARG A 27 6.91 15.34 9.76
C ARG A 27 6.95 13.98 9.07
N ALA A 28 8.15 13.41 8.99
CA ALA A 28 8.36 12.06 8.47
C ALA A 28 7.57 11.04 9.31
N ALA A 29 7.08 10.01 8.65
CA ALA A 29 6.33 8.92 9.26
C ALA A 29 6.53 7.64 8.46
N THR A 30 6.30 6.50 9.11
CA THR A 30 6.37 5.18 8.48
C THR A 30 4.99 4.54 8.48
N ALA A 31 4.52 4.10 7.32
CA ALA A 31 3.33 3.28 7.20
C ALA A 31 3.70 1.79 7.18
N MET A 32 2.92 1.00 7.91
CA MET A 32 3.04 -0.45 7.95
C MET A 32 1.68 -1.07 7.66
N ILE A 33 1.69 -2.05 6.77
CA ILE A 33 0.55 -2.93 6.48
C ILE A 33 1.09 -4.35 6.39
N ARG A 34 0.30 -5.32 6.86
CA ARG A 34 0.65 -6.73 6.67
C ARG A 34 0.47 -7.11 5.20
N LEU A 35 1.41 -7.89 4.67
CA LEU A 35 1.41 -8.30 3.27
C LEU A 35 0.07 -8.92 2.83
N GLU A 36 -0.49 -9.81 3.63
CA GLU A 36 -1.75 -10.49 3.33
C GLU A 36 -2.98 -9.56 3.30
N ARG A 37 -2.84 -8.30 3.72
CA ARG A 37 -3.91 -7.28 3.67
C ARG A 37 -3.82 -6.37 2.46
N VAL A 38 -2.70 -6.40 1.72
CA VAL A 38 -2.56 -5.69 0.45
C VAL A 38 -3.29 -6.47 -0.63
N ARG A 39 -4.18 -5.80 -1.38
CA ARG A 39 -4.99 -6.44 -2.43
C ARG A 39 -4.83 -5.72 -3.74
N VAL A 40 -4.85 -6.45 -4.84
CA VAL A 40 -5.00 -5.86 -6.19
C VAL A 40 -6.46 -5.49 -6.37
N ALA A 41 -6.71 -4.27 -6.84
CA ALA A 41 -8.04 -3.73 -7.10
C ALA A 41 -8.23 -3.46 -8.60
N ASP A 42 -9.49 -3.45 -9.05
CA ASP A 42 -9.83 -3.23 -10.46
C ASP A 42 -9.76 -1.75 -10.87
N GLY A 43 -9.61 -0.81 -9.93
CA GLY A 43 -9.67 0.61 -10.20
C GLY A 43 -9.35 1.52 -9.00
N PRO A 44 -9.46 2.85 -9.16
CA PRO A 44 -9.24 3.82 -8.10
C PRO A 44 -10.26 3.68 -6.96
N GLY A 45 -9.87 4.13 -5.77
CA GLY A 45 -10.70 4.08 -4.56
C GLY A 45 -10.05 4.86 -3.41
N ASP A 46 -10.79 5.10 -2.33
CA ASP A 46 -10.41 6.00 -1.23
C ASP A 46 -9.04 5.72 -0.60
N ASN A 47 -8.65 4.44 -0.54
CA ASN A 47 -7.37 4.00 0.00
C ASN A 47 -6.61 3.09 -0.99
N HIS A 48 -6.76 3.40 -2.29
CA HIS A 48 -6.05 2.72 -3.36
C HIS A 48 -4.88 3.57 -3.85
N ILE A 49 -3.79 2.92 -4.23
CA ILE A 49 -2.64 3.56 -4.88
C ILE A 49 -2.34 2.85 -6.20
N ALA A 50 -2.07 3.62 -7.26
CA ALA A 50 -1.62 3.08 -8.54
C ALA A 50 -0.10 2.93 -8.52
N LEU A 51 0.39 1.74 -8.89
CA LEU A 51 1.81 1.44 -8.91
C LEU A 51 2.21 0.55 -10.09
N PRO A 52 3.42 0.76 -10.65
CA PRO A 52 3.94 -0.11 -11.69
C PRO A 52 4.28 -1.49 -11.11
N LEU A 53 3.82 -2.54 -11.79
CA LEU A 53 4.23 -3.91 -11.54
C LEU A 53 5.67 -4.11 -12.01
N VAL A 54 6.52 -4.60 -11.11
CA VAL A 54 7.90 -5.01 -11.41
C VAL A 54 7.90 -6.44 -11.94
N THR A 55 7.24 -7.36 -11.25
CA THR A 55 7.17 -8.77 -11.66
C THR A 55 6.01 -9.51 -10.99
N SER A 56 5.53 -10.54 -11.67
CA SER A 56 4.61 -11.57 -11.14
C SER A 56 5.38 -12.89 -11.02
N MET A 57 5.45 -13.46 -9.82
CA MET A 57 6.17 -14.71 -9.55
C MET A 57 5.22 -15.75 -8.99
N PHE A 58 5.17 -16.93 -9.60
CA PHE A 58 4.40 -18.05 -9.07
C PHE A 58 5.21 -18.78 -7.99
N LEU A 59 4.63 -18.95 -6.79
CA LEU A 59 5.28 -19.55 -5.62
C LEU A 59 4.81 -20.99 -5.33
N GLY A 60 4.12 -21.62 -6.28
CA GLY A 60 3.63 -23.01 -6.17
C GLY A 60 2.14 -23.10 -5.84
N ASP A 61 1.63 -22.28 -4.91
CA ASP A 61 0.21 -22.21 -4.52
C ASP A 61 -0.45 -20.89 -4.92
N ARG A 62 0.32 -19.82 -5.05
CA ARG A 62 -0.16 -18.46 -5.34
C ARG A 62 0.81 -17.66 -6.19
N TRP A 63 0.34 -16.53 -6.70
CA TRP A 63 1.18 -15.52 -7.32
C TRP A 63 1.57 -14.44 -6.31
N GLU A 64 2.85 -14.11 -6.26
CA GLU A 64 3.38 -12.91 -5.62
C GLU A 64 3.61 -11.83 -6.67
N TYR A 65 3.12 -10.63 -6.40
CA TYR A 65 3.33 -9.45 -7.22
C TYR A 65 4.26 -8.49 -6.49
N LEU A 66 5.27 -7.98 -7.17
CA LEU A 66 6.17 -6.95 -6.64
C LEU A 66 5.89 -5.62 -7.34
N PHE A 67 5.66 -4.57 -6.56
CA PHE A 67 5.42 -3.21 -7.01
C PHE A 67 6.46 -2.25 -6.45
N HIS A 68 6.72 -1.14 -7.15
CA HIS A 68 7.73 -0.16 -6.75
C HIS A 68 7.20 1.28 -6.78
N PRO A 69 6.66 1.80 -5.64
CA PRO A 69 6.46 3.24 -5.43
C PRO A 69 7.80 3.95 -5.18
N GLY A 70 8.41 4.53 -6.22
CA GLY A 70 9.66 5.28 -6.06
C GLY A 70 10.75 4.42 -5.40
N HIS A 71 11.11 4.69 -4.15
CA HIS A 71 12.12 3.92 -3.40
C HIS A 71 11.57 2.77 -2.53
N THR A 72 10.24 2.66 -2.34
CA THR A 72 9.64 1.64 -1.47
C THR A 72 9.18 0.43 -2.31
N ARG A 73 9.16 -0.77 -1.72
CA ARG A 73 8.66 -1.98 -2.37
C ARG A 73 7.38 -2.44 -1.68
N LEU A 74 6.34 -2.71 -2.45
CA LEU A 74 5.11 -3.31 -1.95
C LEU A 74 4.91 -4.67 -2.62
N ARG A 75 4.31 -5.59 -1.88
CA ARG A 75 3.93 -6.90 -2.40
C ARG A 75 2.45 -7.13 -2.17
N ALA A 76 1.88 -7.97 -3.01
CA ALA A 76 0.53 -8.51 -2.85
C ALA A 76 0.50 -9.96 -3.35
N TYR A 77 -0.49 -10.72 -2.92
CA TYR A 77 -0.75 -12.05 -3.43
C TYR A 77 -2.03 -12.08 -4.29
N GLY A 78 -2.09 -13.04 -5.21
CA GLY A 78 -3.30 -13.32 -5.97
C GLY A 78 -3.28 -14.68 -6.68
N GLU A 79 -4.32 -14.93 -7.46
CA GLU A 79 -4.60 -16.26 -8.02
C GLU A 79 -4.14 -16.43 -9.48
N ARG A 80 -3.76 -15.34 -10.15
CA ARG A 80 -3.37 -15.33 -11.57
C ARG A 80 -2.15 -14.45 -11.81
N ALA A 81 -1.45 -14.65 -12.93
CA ALA A 81 -0.42 -13.70 -13.34
C ALA A 81 -1.03 -12.32 -13.64
N LEU A 82 -0.34 -11.24 -13.26
CA LEU A 82 -0.65 -9.89 -13.74
C LEU A 82 0.23 -9.53 -14.94
N GLY A 83 -0.37 -8.82 -15.89
CA GLY A 83 0.36 -8.21 -17.01
C GLY A 83 1.20 -7.02 -16.54
N ALA A 84 2.23 -6.65 -17.33
CA ALA A 84 3.01 -5.45 -17.07
C ALA A 84 2.14 -4.18 -17.11
N GLY A 85 2.56 -3.13 -16.40
CA GLY A 85 1.88 -1.84 -16.36
C GLY A 85 1.51 -1.41 -14.94
N GLU A 86 0.68 -0.37 -14.85
CA GLU A 86 0.16 0.11 -13.58
C GLU A 86 -1.03 -0.71 -13.09
N HIS A 87 -1.05 -0.97 -11.79
CA HIS A 87 -2.14 -1.67 -11.11
C HIS A 87 -2.54 -0.91 -9.85
N TRP A 88 -3.82 -1.00 -9.50
CA TRP A 88 -4.33 -0.43 -8.27
C TRP A 88 -4.12 -1.40 -7.11
N LEU A 89 -3.51 -0.92 -6.02
CA LEU A 89 -3.40 -1.64 -4.76
C LEU A 89 -4.33 -1.04 -3.73
N ALA A 90 -5.25 -1.83 -3.22
CA ALA A 90 -6.05 -1.49 -2.06
C ALA A 90 -5.23 -1.72 -0.78
N LEU A 91 -5.17 -0.68 0.04
CA LEU A 91 -4.55 -0.67 1.37
C LEU A 91 -5.64 -0.34 2.39
N PRO A 92 -6.44 -1.31 2.86
CA PRO A 92 -7.57 -1.01 3.76
C PRO A 92 -7.13 -0.18 4.97
N GLU A 93 -7.76 0.98 5.19
CA GLU A 93 -7.36 1.97 6.22
C GLU A 93 -7.22 1.36 7.62
N GLN A 94 -8.10 0.41 7.96
CA GLN A 94 -8.11 -0.30 9.23
C GLN A 94 -6.90 -1.23 9.44
N ASP A 95 -6.26 -1.66 8.34
CA ASP A 95 -5.12 -2.58 8.33
C ASP A 95 -3.78 -1.85 8.18
N VAL A 96 -3.81 -0.54 7.96
CA VAL A 96 -2.63 0.33 7.90
C VAL A 96 -2.38 0.95 9.27
N TRP A 97 -1.15 0.85 9.75
CA TRP A 97 -0.65 1.60 10.91
C TRP A 97 0.34 2.66 10.46
N ILE A 98 0.23 3.86 11.02
CA ILE A 98 1.16 4.97 10.77
C ILE A 98 1.87 5.29 12.08
N PHE A 99 3.19 5.24 12.04
CA PHE A 99 4.07 5.58 13.15
C PHE A 99 4.78 6.90 12.84
N PRO A 100 4.80 7.88 13.77
CA PRO A 100 5.64 9.06 13.63
C PRO A 100 7.12 8.67 13.61
N GLY A 101 7.93 9.41 12.85
CA GLY A 101 9.39 9.25 12.79
C GLY A 101 10.14 9.95 13.91
#